data_AF-A0A4R8H1H9-F1
#
_entry.id   AF-A0A4R8H1H9-F1
#
_cell.length_a   1.000
_cell.length_b   1.000
_cell.length_c   1.000
_cell.angle_alpha   90.00
_cell.angle_beta   90.00
_cell.angle_gamma   90.00
#
_symmetry.space_group_name_H-M   'P 1'
#
loop_
_entity.id
_entity.type
_entity.pdbx_description
1 polymer ?
#
loop_
_entity_poly.entity_id
_entity_poly.type
_entity_poly.pdbx_seq_one_letter_code
_entity_poly.pdbx_strand_id
1 'polypeptide(L)'
;MVNEKVTDLFIAKLLDNTKIKYTPNGSDIKEVKDALKTASKKGTGNVGFPEFVGKSNEFIIVIEDKADLDKQALYEDEESDKLIVETEAIINYAENGALHYAQQIVEKTEFKKVFAFGCSGD
;
A
#
# COMPACT_ATOMS: atom_id res chain seq x y z
N MET A 1 15.84 -15.83 -5.56
CA MET A 1 14.46 -16.09 -5.12
C MET A 1 14.00 -14.76 -4.55
N VAL A 2 13.17 -14.03 -5.30
CA VAL A 2 12.64 -12.73 -4.89
C VAL A 2 11.84 -12.99 -3.61
N ASN A 3 12.27 -12.42 -2.48
CA ASN A 3 11.75 -12.80 -1.16
C ASN A 3 11.21 -11.58 -0.42
N GLU A 4 9.99 -11.17 -0.79
CA GLU A 4 9.23 -10.11 -0.11
C GLU A 4 9.13 -10.36 1.40
N LYS A 5 9.24 -11.62 1.87
CA LYS A 5 9.21 -11.94 3.31
C LYS A 5 10.33 -11.28 4.13
N VAL A 6 11.49 -10.98 3.55
CA VAL A 6 12.54 -10.28 4.30
C VAL A 6 12.11 -8.84 4.55
N THR A 7 11.60 -8.20 3.50
CA THR A 7 11.04 -6.85 3.47
C THR A 7 9.83 -6.73 4.40
N ASP A 8 8.90 -7.68 4.34
CA ASP A 8 7.77 -7.82 5.27
C ASP A 8 8.22 -7.80 6.73
N LEU A 9 9.20 -8.66 7.07
CA LEU A 9 9.72 -8.78 8.43
C LEU A 9 10.45 -7.51 8.87
N PHE A 10 11.11 -6.81 7.94
CA PHE A 10 11.76 -5.54 8.21
C PHE A 10 10.72 -4.44 8.50
N ILE A 11 9.71 -4.29 7.65
CA ILE A 11 8.62 -3.32 7.81
C ILE A 11 7.84 -3.60 9.10
N ALA A 12 7.49 -4.86 9.36
CA ALA A 12 6.82 -5.26 10.60
C ALA A 12 7.62 -4.83 11.85
N LYS A 13 8.94 -5.05 11.87
CA LYS A 13 9.80 -4.60 12.98
C LYS A 13 9.81 -3.08 13.13
N LEU A 14 9.80 -2.32 12.03
CA LEU A 14 9.71 -0.86 12.10
C LEU A 14 8.37 -0.42 12.70
N LEU A 15 7.26 -1.03 12.26
CA LEU A 15 5.94 -0.75 12.81
C LEU A 15 5.86 -1.09 14.30
N ASP A 16 6.37 -2.25 14.72
CA ASP A 16 6.47 -2.66 16.12
C ASP A 16 7.29 -1.65 16.95
N ASN A 17 8.45 -1.23 16.44
CA ASN A 17 9.32 -0.25 17.10
C ASN A 17 8.63 1.11 17.29
N THR A 18 7.78 1.52 16.34
CA THR A 18 6.99 2.75 16.44
C THR A 18 5.76 2.60 17.33
N LYS A 19 5.42 1.38 17.76
CA LYS A 19 4.18 1.04 18.50
C LYS A 19 2.90 1.39 17.73
N ILE A 20 2.99 1.50 16.42
CA ILE A 20 1.84 1.71 15.55
C ILE A 20 1.12 0.38 15.42
N LYS A 21 -0.18 0.34 15.76
CA LYS A 21 -0.98 -0.85 15.50
C LYS A 21 -1.20 -0.98 14.00
N TYR A 22 -0.96 -2.18 13.48
CA TYR A 22 -1.15 -2.52 12.09
C TYR A 22 -1.81 -3.89 11.92
N THR A 23 -2.36 -4.12 10.73
CA THR A 23 -2.92 -5.41 10.29
C THR A 23 -2.21 -5.79 8.99
N PRO A 24 -1.62 -7.00 8.89
CA PRO A 24 -1.10 -7.50 7.63
C PRO A 24 -2.24 -7.89 6.67
N ASN A 25 -2.00 -7.81 5.37
CA ASN A 25 -2.89 -8.29 4.30
C ASN A 25 -4.33 -7.71 4.39
N GLY A 26 -4.46 -6.42 4.72
CA GLY A 26 -5.74 -5.74 4.89
C GLY A 26 -5.80 -4.87 6.15
N SER A 27 -6.99 -4.71 6.72
CA SER A 27 -7.22 -3.85 7.89
C SER A 27 -8.27 -4.43 8.85
N ASP A 28 -8.06 -4.22 10.16
CA ASP A 28 -9.06 -4.48 11.21
C ASP A 28 -10.00 -3.29 11.46
N ILE A 29 -9.73 -2.13 10.86
CA ILE A 29 -10.62 -0.97 10.94
C ILE A 29 -11.78 -1.22 9.98
N LYS A 30 -13.00 -1.35 10.52
CA LYS A 30 -14.18 -1.76 9.74
C LYS A 30 -14.37 -0.96 8.45
N GLU A 31 -14.30 0.36 8.52
CA GLU A 31 -14.53 1.25 7.36
C GLU A 31 -13.44 1.07 6.29
N VAL A 32 -12.17 0.96 6.71
CA VAL A 32 -11.04 0.71 5.80
C VAL A 32 -11.17 -0.68 5.17
N LYS A 33 -11.51 -1.70 5.98
CA LYS A 33 -11.76 -3.07 5.50
C LYS A 33 -12.88 -3.11 4.47
N ASP A 34 -13.96 -2.36 4.70
CA ASP A 34 -15.09 -2.25 3.78
C ASP A 34 -14.69 -1.55 2.48
N ALA A 35 -13.88 -0.49 2.54
CA ALA A 35 -13.32 0.18 1.35
C ALA A 35 -12.45 -0.76 0.50
N LEU A 36 -11.65 -1.62 1.16
CA LEU A 36 -10.77 -2.57 0.49
C LEU A 36 -11.50 -3.74 -0.20
N LYS A 37 -12.78 -3.98 0.08
CA LYS A 37 -13.54 -5.11 -0.52
C LYS A 37 -13.66 -5.08 -2.05
N THR A 38 -13.45 -3.91 -2.65
CA THR A 38 -13.54 -3.70 -4.09
C THR A 38 -12.25 -3.09 -4.66
N ALA A 39 -11.16 -3.14 -3.90
CA ALA A 39 -9.90 -2.46 -4.19
C ALA A 39 -8.85 -3.36 -4.86
N SER A 40 -9.22 -4.46 -5.51
CA SER A 40 -8.27 -5.30 -6.26
C SER A 40 -7.40 -4.46 -7.21
N LYS A 41 -6.07 -4.60 -7.11
CA LYS A 41 -5.09 -3.96 -8.02
C LYS A 41 -5.30 -4.35 -9.48
N LYS A 42 -5.97 -5.48 -9.74
CA LYS A 42 -6.32 -5.94 -11.09
C LYS A 42 -7.59 -5.28 -11.65
N GLY A 43 -8.21 -4.36 -10.92
CA GLY A 43 -9.44 -3.68 -11.35
C GLY A 43 -10.68 -4.59 -11.41
N THR A 44 -10.67 -5.75 -10.74
CA THR A 44 -11.72 -6.76 -10.89
C THR A 44 -12.95 -6.53 -9.99
N GLY A 45 -12.96 -5.47 -9.19
CA GLY A 45 -13.99 -5.25 -8.17
C GLY A 45 -13.94 -6.23 -6.99
N ASN A 46 -12.89 -7.05 -6.91
CA ASN A 46 -12.65 -7.96 -5.78
C ASN A 46 -11.89 -7.28 -4.64
N VAL A 47 -11.71 -8.02 -3.55
CA VAL A 47 -10.93 -7.58 -2.38
C VAL A 47 -9.50 -7.24 -2.79
N GLY A 48 -9.00 -6.13 -2.25
CA GLY A 48 -7.62 -5.72 -2.29
C GLY A 48 -6.90 -6.08 -0.99
N PHE A 49 -5.60 -6.40 -1.11
CA PHE A 49 -4.76 -6.86 0.00
C PHE A 49 -3.48 -6.02 0.01
N PRO A 50 -3.51 -4.83 0.63
CA PRO A 50 -2.28 -4.12 0.98
C PRO A 50 -1.46 -4.97 1.95
N GLU A 51 -0.14 -4.94 1.84
CA GLU A 51 0.73 -5.76 2.67
C GLU A 51 0.56 -5.42 4.16
N PHE A 52 0.50 -4.13 4.48
CA PHE A 52 0.14 -3.67 5.82
C PHE A 52 -0.77 -2.45 5.79
N VAL A 53 -1.73 -2.41 6.73
CA VAL A 53 -2.48 -1.20 7.06
C VAL A 53 -2.32 -0.87 8.53
N GLY A 54 -1.81 0.32 8.82
CA GLY A 54 -1.66 0.88 10.16
C GLY A 54 -2.56 2.08 10.42
N LYS A 55 -2.65 2.48 11.68
CA LYS A 55 -3.29 3.75 12.07
C LYS A 55 -2.47 4.47 13.13
N SER A 56 -2.18 5.74 12.86
CA SER A 56 -1.59 6.67 13.81
C SER A 56 -2.50 7.87 13.98
N ASN A 57 -3.19 7.96 15.11
CA ASN A 57 -4.23 8.96 15.37
C ASN A 57 -5.32 8.97 14.27
N GLU A 58 -5.39 10.04 13.48
CA GLU A 58 -6.31 10.23 12.34
C GLU A 58 -5.71 9.79 11.00
N PHE A 59 -4.42 9.44 10.96
CA PHE A 59 -3.73 9.02 9.75
C PHE A 59 -3.87 7.51 9.56
N ILE A 60 -4.32 7.11 8.38
CA ILE A 60 -4.15 5.73 7.91
C ILE A 60 -2.77 5.61 7.27
N ILE A 61 -2.12 4.50 7.54
CA ILE A 61 -0.86 4.14 6.90
C ILE A 61 -1.16 2.92 6.04
N VAL A 62 -0.81 2.97 4.76
CA VAL A 62 -0.90 1.84 3.85
C VAL A 62 0.48 1.56 3.32
N ILE A 63 0.87 0.29 3.33
CA ILE A 63 2.18 -0.15 2.86
C ILE A 63 1.99 -1.24 1.82
N GLU A 64 2.74 -1.10 0.74
CA GLU A 64 2.97 -2.10 -0.28
C GLU A 64 4.47 -2.28 -0.45
N ASP A 65 4.90 -3.49 -0.75
CA ASP A 65 6.30 -3.76 -1.03
C ASP A 65 6.52 -4.64 -2.27
N LYS A 66 7.78 -4.66 -2.70
CA LYS A 66 8.30 -5.45 -3.81
C LYS A 66 9.72 -5.87 -3.51
N ALA A 67 10.09 -7.12 -3.73
CA ALA A 67 11.48 -7.50 -3.43
C ALA A 67 12.51 -7.00 -4.45
N ASP A 68 12.09 -6.61 -5.65
CA ASP A 68 13.00 -6.07 -6.66
C ASP A 68 13.12 -4.54 -6.55
N LEU A 69 14.35 -4.03 -6.41
CA LEU A 69 14.63 -2.59 -6.24
C LEU A 69 14.12 -1.72 -7.41
N ASP A 70 14.17 -2.24 -8.64
CA ASP A 70 13.68 -1.56 -9.84
C ASP A 70 12.14 -1.46 -9.90
N LYS A 71 11.44 -2.04 -8.92
CA LYS A 71 9.99 -1.98 -8.75
C LYS A 71 9.54 -1.00 -7.66
N GLN A 72 10.37 -0.02 -7.32
CA GLN A 72 10.01 1.03 -6.35
C GLN A 72 8.79 1.84 -6.83
N ALA A 73 8.88 2.45 -8.01
CA ALA A 73 7.87 3.35 -8.55
C ALA A 73 7.93 3.42 -10.08
N LEU A 74 6.79 3.71 -10.70
CA LEU A 74 6.69 4.06 -12.12
C LEU A 74 5.97 5.39 -12.28
N TYR A 75 6.68 6.37 -12.84
CA TYR A 75 6.21 7.75 -13.05
C TYR A 75 5.73 7.96 -14.49
N GLU A 76 4.86 8.96 -14.70
CA GLU A 76 4.34 9.32 -16.04
C GLU A 76 5.48 9.68 -17.02
N ASP A 77 6.52 10.35 -16.53
CA ASP A 77 7.75 10.67 -17.24
C ASP A 77 8.90 10.90 -16.23
N GLU A 78 10.14 11.08 -16.73
CA GLU A 78 11.35 11.23 -15.89
C GLU A 78 11.38 12.53 -15.07
N GLU A 79 10.60 13.55 -15.45
CA GLU A 79 10.54 14.85 -14.76
C GLU A 79 9.29 15.00 -13.88
N SER A 80 8.38 14.03 -13.92
CA SER A 80 7.07 14.08 -13.25
C SER A 80 7.10 13.39 -11.90
N ASP A 81 6.60 14.09 -10.88
CA ASP A 81 6.32 13.51 -9.56
C ASP A 81 5.01 12.69 -9.52
N LYS A 82 4.37 12.44 -10.67
CA LYS A 82 3.10 11.70 -10.75
C LYS A 82 3.34 10.24 -11.10
N LEU A 83 2.80 9.37 -10.23
CA LEU A 83 2.78 7.94 -10.44
C LEU A 83 1.74 7.54 -11.49
N ILE A 84 2.10 6.61 -12.36
CA ILE A 84 1.17 5.97 -13.29
C ILE A 84 0.10 5.18 -12.50
N VAL A 85 -1.18 5.40 -12.83
CA VAL A 85 -2.33 4.72 -12.20
C VAL A 85 -2.98 3.67 -13.09
N GLU A 86 -2.21 3.14 -14.04
CA GLU A 86 -2.62 2.04 -14.90
C GLU A 86 -2.40 0.71 -14.18
N THR A 87 -3.26 -0.27 -14.50
CA THR A 87 -3.27 -1.59 -13.85
C THR A 87 -1.90 -2.25 -13.77
N GLU A 88 -1.10 -2.16 -14.84
CA GLU A 88 0.24 -2.78 -14.87
C GLU A 88 1.20 -2.10 -13.89
N ALA A 89 1.16 -0.77 -13.79
CA ALA A 89 1.97 -0.02 -12.84
C ALA A 89 1.55 -0.34 -11.40
N ILE A 90 0.23 -0.28 -11.14
CA ILE A 90 -0.36 -0.55 -9.83
C ILE A 90 0.02 -1.96 -9.32
N ILE A 91 0.02 -2.97 -10.19
CA ILE A 91 0.33 -4.35 -9.79
C ILE A 91 1.82 -4.53 -9.48
N ASN A 92 2.69 -3.95 -10.32
CA ASN A 92 4.10 -4.31 -10.35
C ASN A 92 5.02 -3.37 -9.56
N TYR A 93 4.58 -2.15 -9.22
CA TYR A 93 5.41 -1.18 -8.53
C TYR A 93 4.84 -0.84 -7.14
N ALA A 94 5.73 -0.76 -6.15
CA ALA A 94 5.36 -0.63 -4.74
C ALA A 94 4.59 0.67 -4.47
N GLU A 95 5.12 1.82 -4.88
CA GLU A 95 4.48 3.12 -4.64
C GLU A 95 3.14 3.25 -5.39
N ASN A 96 3.06 2.75 -6.63
CA ASN A 96 1.85 2.78 -7.44
C ASN A 96 0.74 1.92 -6.80
N GLY A 97 1.09 0.73 -6.27
CA GLY A 97 0.19 -0.12 -5.50
C GLY A 97 -0.30 0.55 -4.22
N ALA A 98 0.62 1.17 -3.47
CA ALA A 98 0.29 1.89 -2.23
C ALA A 98 -0.67 3.07 -2.50
N LEU A 99 -0.41 3.85 -3.56
CA LEU A 99 -1.26 4.97 -3.98
C LEU A 99 -2.68 4.49 -4.33
N HIS A 100 -2.80 3.40 -5.11
CA HIS A 100 -4.10 2.81 -5.45
C HIS A 100 -4.93 2.53 -4.19
N TYR A 101 -4.34 1.86 -3.19
CA TYR A 101 -5.06 1.56 -1.95
C TYR A 101 -5.40 2.81 -1.13
N ALA A 102 -4.48 3.78 -1.07
CA ALA A 102 -4.73 5.04 -0.40
C ALA A 102 -5.91 5.80 -1.03
N GLN A 103 -5.96 5.87 -2.36
CA GLN A 103 -7.08 6.47 -3.09
C GLN A 103 -8.41 5.77 -2.78
N GLN A 104 -8.43 4.43 -2.79
CA GLN A 104 -9.63 3.66 -2.44
C GLN A 104 -10.14 3.96 -1.03
N ILE A 105 -9.24 4.14 -0.06
CA ILE A 105 -9.60 4.49 1.32
C ILE A 105 -10.13 5.92 1.40
N VAL A 106 -9.45 6.89 0.77
CA VAL A 106 -9.85 8.30 0.77
C VAL A 106 -11.21 8.48 0.08
N GLU A 107 -11.48 7.77 -1.01
CA GLU A 107 -12.74 7.86 -1.74
C GLU A 107 -13.92 7.27 -0.97
N LYS A 108 -13.70 6.15 -0.25
CA LYS A 108 -14.79 5.33 0.31
C LYS A 108 -14.97 5.46 1.82
N THR A 109 -14.15 6.25 2.50
CA THR A 109 -14.20 6.42 3.96
C THR A 109 -14.07 7.89 4.36
N GLU A 110 -14.32 8.20 5.63
CA GLU A 110 -14.06 9.53 6.20
C GLU A 110 -12.56 9.77 6.50
N PHE A 111 -11.69 8.76 6.35
CA PHE A 111 -10.25 8.93 6.50
C PHE A 111 -9.67 9.63 5.26
N LYS A 112 -9.48 10.95 5.37
CA LYS A 112 -8.91 11.77 4.27
C LYS A 112 -7.40 12.01 4.40
N LYS A 113 -6.76 11.49 5.45
CA LYS A 113 -5.34 11.62 5.74
C LYS A 113 -4.69 10.25 5.67
N VAL A 114 -3.99 9.97 4.57
CA VAL A 114 -3.35 8.68 4.33
C VAL A 114 -1.89 8.89 3.97
N PHE A 115 -0.99 8.18 4.64
CA PHE A 115 0.38 7.99 4.19
C PHE A 115 0.44 6.66 3.44
N ALA A 116 0.85 6.72 2.17
CA ALA A 116 1.06 5.56 1.33
C ALA A 116 2.56 5.33 1.17
N PHE A 117 3.06 4.17 1.59
CA PHE A 117 4.47 3.81 1.47
C PHE A 117 4.61 2.67 0.46
N GLY A 118 5.43 2.88 -0.57
CA GLY A 118 5.99 1.82 -1.38
C GLY A 118 7.40 1.51 -0.89
N CYS A 119 7.70 0.24 -0.65
CA CYS A 119 9.04 -0.20 -0.26
C CYS A 119 9.56 -1.22 -1.27
N SER A 120 10.83 -1.11 -1.67
CA SER A 120 11.46 -2.17 -2.46
C SER A 120 12.82 -2.61 -1.94
N GLY A 121 13.21 -3.84 -2.29
CA GLY A 121 14.50 -4.45 -1.90
C GLY A 121 14.36 -5.57 -0.89
N ASP A 122 15.48 -5.93 -0.24
CA ASP A 122 15.62 -7.02 0.74
C ASP A 122 16.22 -6.58 2.10
#